data_AF-A0A9C8AHJ2-F1
#
_entry.id   AF-A0A9C8AHJ2-F1
#
_cell.length_a   1.000
_cell.length_b   1.000
_cell.length_c   1.000
_cell.angle_alpha   90.00
_cell.angle_beta   90.00
_cell.angle_gamma   90.00
#
_symmetry.space_group_name_H-M   'P 1'
#
loop_
_entity.id
_entity.type
_entity.pdbx_description
1 polymer ?
#
loop_
_entity_poly.entity_id
_entity_poly.type
_entity_poly.pdbx_seq_one_letter_code
_entity_poly.pdbx_strand_id
1 'polypeptide(L)'
;MSRIRQIQALVRNGLYYLTEHADNEAIADGFDIYDVEYGILTGKIRRTWPKEGKYEVVGSALDGRPIGIVCRITKSGKVRVITVYEDKPKK
;
A
#
# COMPACT_ATOMS: atom_id res chain seq x y z
N MET A 1 19.04 4.27 -1.06
CA MET A 1 17.62 4.72 -1.15
C MET A 1 16.84 4.19 0.04
N SER A 2 15.92 4.95 0.63
CA SER A 2 15.03 4.43 1.66
C SER A 2 14.06 3.40 1.07
N ARG A 3 13.59 2.44 1.87
CA ARG A 3 12.68 1.39 1.39
C ARG A 3 11.38 1.97 0.81
N ILE A 4 10.85 3.02 1.43
CA ILE A 4 9.66 3.72 0.91
C ILE A 4 9.91 4.28 -0.49
N ARG A 5 11.07 4.90 -0.76
CA ARG A 5 11.40 5.40 -2.10
C ARG A 5 11.46 4.28 -3.15
N GLN A 6 11.95 3.10 -2.76
CA GLN A 6 11.95 1.93 -3.65
C GLN A 6 10.52 1.46 -3.96
N ILE A 7 9.66 1.35 -2.95
CA ILE A 7 8.24 0.97 -3.14
C ILE A 7 7.55 1.97 -4.06
N GLN A 8 7.69 3.27 -3.77
CA GLN A 8 7.11 4.35 -4.57
C GLN A 8 7.62 4.32 -6.02
N ALA A 9 8.92 4.09 -6.24
CA ALA A 9 9.47 3.99 -7.58
C ALA A 9 8.86 2.82 -8.37
N LEU A 10 8.69 1.65 -7.74
CA LEU A 10 8.06 0.50 -8.40
C LEU A 10 6.60 0.78 -8.75
N VAL A 11 5.82 1.39 -7.84
CA VAL A 11 4.42 1.75 -8.13
C VAL A 11 4.33 2.80 -9.24
N ARG A 12 5.17 3.85 -9.24
CA ARG A 12 5.20 4.84 -10.34
C ARG A 12 5.48 4.23 -11.72
N ASN A 13 6.16 3.09 -11.76
CA ASN A 13 6.48 2.37 -13.01
C ASN A 13 5.45 1.27 -13.33
N GLY A 14 4.32 1.18 -12.61
CA GLY A 14 3.31 0.13 -12.80
C GLY A 14 3.79 -1.27 -12.38
N LEU A 15 4.89 -1.37 -11.64
CA LEU A 15 5.48 -2.64 -11.21
C LEU A 15 4.88 -3.11 -9.88
N TYR A 16 3.56 -3.28 -9.87
CA TYR A 16 2.84 -3.75 -8.70
C TYR A 16 1.60 -4.57 -9.10
N TYR A 17 1.00 -5.23 -8.11
CA TYR A 17 -0.27 -5.91 -8.25
C TYR A 17 -0.93 -6.07 -6.87
N LEU A 18 -2.25 -6.14 -6.87
CA LEU A 18 -3.05 -6.48 -5.69
C LEU A 18 -3.29 -8.00 -5.68
N THR A 19 -3.25 -8.58 -4.48
CA THR A 19 -3.87 -9.91 -4.28
C THR A 19 -5.39 -9.75 -4.27
N GLU A 20 -6.13 -10.79 -4.64
CA GLU A 20 -7.60 -10.82 -4.57
C GLU A 20 -8.14 -10.36 -3.21
N HIS A 21 -7.51 -10.79 -2.12
CA HIS A 21 -7.86 -10.33 -0.77
C HIS A 21 -7.75 -8.81 -0.59
N ALA A 22 -6.67 -8.21 -1.09
CA ALA A 22 -6.45 -6.77 -0.99
C ALA A 22 -7.43 -5.97 -1.86
N ASP A 23 -7.78 -6.51 -3.03
CA ASP A 23 -8.77 -5.92 -3.93
C ASP A 23 -10.16 -5.93 -3.28
N ASN A 24 -10.58 -7.08 -2.73
CA ASN A 24 -11.85 -7.21 -2.03
C ASN A 24 -11.96 -6.27 -0.82
N GLU A 25 -10.89 -6.13 -0.02
CA GLU A 25 -10.89 -5.20 1.13
C GLU A 25 -10.90 -3.74 0.70
N ALA A 26 -10.14 -3.37 -0.34
CA ALA A 26 -10.18 -2.02 -0.89
C ALA A 26 -11.60 -1.66 -1.34
N ILE A 27 -12.26 -2.55 -2.11
CA ILE A 27 -13.63 -2.36 -2.57
C ILE A 27 -14.60 -2.27 -1.39
N ALA A 28 -14.44 -3.10 -0.36
CA ALA A 28 -15.29 -3.08 0.83
C ALA A 28 -15.21 -1.74 1.59
N ASP A 29 -14.04 -1.11 1.62
CA ASP A 29 -13.84 0.23 2.18
C ASP A 29 -14.07 1.36 1.15
N GLY A 30 -14.52 1.04 -0.07
CA GLY A 30 -14.83 2.01 -1.12
C GLY A 30 -13.59 2.72 -1.66
N PHE A 31 -12.45 2.03 -1.73
CA PHE A 31 -11.24 2.48 -2.42
C PHE A 31 -11.09 1.77 -3.75
N ASP A 32 -10.62 2.50 -4.76
CA ASP A 32 -10.22 1.93 -6.03
C ASP A 32 -8.68 1.79 -6.14
N ILE A 33 -8.22 1.38 -7.32
CA ILE A 33 -6.78 1.21 -7.58
C ILE A 33 -6.01 2.52 -7.48
N TYR A 34 -6.61 3.65 -7.84
CA TYR A 34 -5.96 4.95 -7.83
C TYR A 34 -5.82 5.48 -6.40
N ASP A 35 -6.77 5.17 -5.51
CA ASP A 35 -6.63 5.44 -4.07
C ASP A 35 -5.44 4.69 -3.47
N VAL A 36 -5.29 3.40 -3.82
CA VAL A 36 -4.16 2.57 -3.36
C VAL A 36 -2.83 3.10 -3.88
N GLU A 37 -2.75 3.43 -5.17
CA GLU A 37 -1.55 4.04 -5.76
C GLU A 37 -1.22 5.37 -5.08
N TYR A 38 -2.18 6.29 -4.99
CA TYR A 38 -2.00 7.60 -4.39
C TYR A 38 -1.57 7.50 -2.92
N GLY A 39 -2.19 6.59 -2.17
CA GLY A 39 -1.84 6.28 -0.78
C GLY A 39 -0.40 5.79 -0.63
N ILE A 40 0.10 4.94 -1.54
CA ILE A 40 1.50 4.52 -1.53
C ILE A 40 2.45 5.66 -1.92
N LEU A 41 2.09 6.43 -2.96
CA LEU A 41 2.95 7.46 -3.55
C LEU A 41 3.15 8.68 -2.65
N THR A 42 2.14 9.01 -1.83
CA THR A 42 2.18 10.11 -0.86
C THR A 42 2.44 9.65 0.57
N GLY A 43 2.27 8.36 0.83
CA GLY A 43 2.38 7.79 2.16
C GLY A 43 3.80 7.60 2.68
N LYS A 44 3.85 7.15 3.93
CA LYS A 44 5.06 6.85 4.69
C LYS A 44 4.94 5.50 5.36
N ILE A 45 6.08 4.82 5.54
CA ILE A 45 6.10 3.54 6.25
C ILE A 45 5.79 3.81 7.73
N ARG A 46 4.68 3.26 8.21
CA ARG A 46 4.31 3.30 9.63
C ARG A 46 4.88 2.11 10.39
N ARG A 47 4.81 0.92 9.80
CA ARG A 47 5.25 -0.34 10.43
C ARG A 47 6.01 -1.21 9.45
N THR A 48 6.96 -1.99 9.98
CA THR A 48 7.74 -2.96 9.21
C THR A 48 7.76 -4.30 9.91
N TRP A 49 7.71 -5.39 9.13
CA TRP A 49 7.95 -6.73 9.62
C TRP A 49 9.15 -7.35 8.87
N PRO A 50 10.37 -7.21 9.41
CA PRO A 50 11.60 -7.61 8.69
C PRO A 50 11.65 -9.09 8.32
N LYS A 51 11.16 -9.98 9.21
CA LYS A 51 11.16 -11.43 8.97
C LYS A 51 10.28 -11.83 7.80
N GLU A 52 9.13 -11.19 7.63
CA GLU A 52 8.22 -11.46 6.50
C GLU A 52 8.49 -10.58 5.26
N GLY A 53 9.38 -9.58 5.40
CA GLY A 53 9.67 -8.59 4.37
C GLY A 53 8.48 -7.68 4.05
N LYS A 54 7.57 -7.46 5.01
CA LYS A 54 6.35 -6.65 4.83
C LYS A 54 6.54 -5.22 5.34
N TYR A 55 5.79 -4.32 4.73
CA TYR A 55 5.75 -2.89 5.03
C TYR A 55 4.30 -2.43 5.10
N GLU A 56 3.96 -1.66 6.11
CA GLU A 56 2.70 -0.92 6.19
C GLU A 56 2.98 0.52 5.77
N VAL A 57 2.37 0.94 4.67
CA VAL A 57 2.39 2.31 4.19
C VAL A 57 1.06 2.95 4.58
N VAL A 58 1.13 4.10 5.23
CA VAL A 58 -0.04 4.91 5.54
C VAL A 58 0.04 6.22 4.78
N GLY A 59 -1.03 6.53 4.06
CA GLY A 59 -1.18 7.74 3.27
C GLY A 59 -2.62 8.22 3.27
N SER A 60 -2.97 8.95 2.22
CA SER A 60 -4.35 9.40 1.97
C SER A 60 -4.84 8.80 0.66
N ALA A 61 -6.12 8.47 0.60
CA ALA A 61 -6.86 8.22 -0.63
C ALA A 61 -7.10 9.54 -1.39
N LEU A 62 -7.60 9.48 -2.62
CA LEU A 62 -7.84 10.66 -3.45
C LEU A 62 -8.90 11.59 -2.85
N ASP A 63 -9.87 11.02 -2.13
CA ASP A 63 -10.92 11.76 -1.41
C ASP A 63 -10.47 12.28 -0.01
N GLY A 64 -9.21 12.04 0.36
CA GLY A 64 -8.62 12.50 1.61
C GLY A 64 -8.81 11.56 2.80
N ARG A 65 -9.56 10.46 2.68
CA ARG A 65 -9.66 9.43 3.74
C ARG A 65 -8.28 8.81 4.01
N PRO A 66 -7.95 8.47 5.27
CA PRO A 66 -6.69 7.81 5.59
C PRO A 66 -6.73 6.35 5.11
N ILE A 67 -5.66 5.90 4.44
CA ILE A 67 -5.57 4.55 3.87
C ILE A 67 -4.30 3.86 4.36
N GLY A 68 -4.46 2.62 4.81
CA GLY A 68 -3.39 1.71 5.19
C GLY A 68 -3.19 0.64 4.13
N ILE A 69 -1.96 0.46 3.68
CA ILE A 69 -1.59 -0.53 2.67
C ILE A 69 -0.45 -1.40 3.21
N VAL A 70 -0.70 -2.72 3.35
CA VAL A 70 0.37 -3.67 3.66
C VAL A 70 0.88 -4.30 2.37
N CYS A 71 2.17 -4.15 2.10
CA CYS A 71 2.79 -4.65 0.89
C CYS A 71 4.17 -5.27 1.15
N ARG A 72 4.73 -5.90 0.11
CA ARG A 72 6.14 -6.33 0.07
C ARG A 72 6.71 -6.20 -1.33
N ILE A 73 8.03 -6.10 -1.43
CA ILE A 73 8.75 -6.22 -2.70
C ILE A 73 9.04 -7.69 -2.97
N THR A 74 8.62 -8.21 -4.11
CA THR A 74 8.87 -9.59 -4.54
C THR A 74 10.31 -9.77 -5.02
N LYS A 75 10.77 -11.02 -5.12
CA LYS A 75 12.07 -11.34 -5.73
C LYS A 75 12.18 -10.87 -7.20
N SER A 76 11.05 -10.80 -7.90
CA SER A 76 10.95 -10.29 -9.27
C SER A 76 10.90 -8.76 -9.38
N GLY A 77 11.03 -8.03 -8.26
CA GLY A 77 11.05 -6.57 -8.28
C GLY A 77 9.68 -5.92 -8.48
N LYS A 78 8.58 -6.58 -8.07
CA LYS A 78 7.24 -5.99 -8.06
C LYS A 78 6.79 -5.70 -6.63
N VAL A 79 5.92 -4.71 -6.43
CA VAL A 79 5.20 -4.52 -5.16
C VAL A 79 3.96 -5.42 -5.17
N ARG A 80 3.89 -6.37 -4.25
CA ARG A 80 2.68 -7.14 -3.98
C ARG A 80 1.93 -6.47 -2.84
N VAL A 81 0.77 -5.92 -3.11
CA VAL A 81 -0.17 -5.44 -2.09
C VAL A 81 -0.93 -6.65 -1.51
N ILE A 82 -0.98 -6.76 -0.19
CA ILE A 82 -1.46 -7.93 0.55
C ILE A 82 -2.81 -7.65 1.23
N THR A 83 -2.98 -6.46 1.79
CA THR A 83 -4.22 -5.98 2.41
C THR A 83 -4.27 -4.46 2.28
N VAL A 84 -5.48 -3.91 2.17
CA VAL A 84 -5.80 -2.49 2.11
C VAL A 84 -6.94 -2.23 3.09
N TYR A 85 -6.89 -1.14 3.83
CA TYR A 85 -7.97 -0.79 4.77
C TYR A 85 -8.03 0.73 5.00
N GLU A 86 -9.19 1.23 5.39
CA GLU A 86 -9.35 2.61 5.88
C GLU A 86 -8.67 2.75 7.25
N ASP A 87 -7.63 3.57 7.34
CA ASP A 87 -6.81 3.73 8.56
C ASP A 87 -7.50 4.65 9.58
N LYS A 88 -8.61 4.17 10.12
CA LYS A 88 -9.39 4.88 11.14
C LYS A 88 -8.55 5.05 12.41
N PRO A 89 -8.43 6.28 12.95
CA PRO A 89 -7.84 6.45 14.27
C PRO A 89 -8.64 5.64 15.29
N LYS A 90 -7.94 4.88 16.13
CA LYS A 90 -8.59 4.17 17.25
C LYS A 90 -9.24 5.22 18.15
N LYS A 91 -10.55 5.05 18.39
CA LYS A 91 -11.27 5.78 19.45
C LYS A 91 -10.71 5.42 20.82
#